data_AF-A0A0S8G4C1-F1
#
_entry.id   AF-A0A0S8G4C1-F1
#
_cell.length_a   1.000
_cell.length_b   1.000
_cell.length_c   1.000
_cell.angle_alpha   90.00
_cell.angle_beta   90.00
_cell.angle_gamma   90.00
#
_symmetry.space_group_name_H-M   'P 1'
#
loop_
_entity.id
_entity.type
_entity.pdbx_description
1 polymer ?
#
loop_
_entity_poly.entity_id
_entity_poly.type
_entity_poly.pdbx_seq_one_letter_code
_entity_poly.pdbx_strand_id
1 'polypeptide(L)'
;MNGFLITGFLTPPSSGDFVYPPELKSELQEYTIDLDVLTEDKKLPERDVDKSVLLQKQYDITQKRAATCLRLIRAHQPDFFIVNFKGLDNMQHLFWHKQNVIIEFYEKLDTLLKQLIDTVKPKNTVIMSDHGFHARSTKYFHINTYLEREGFLYRNKSLKGQLSILTYTVGVKLVEVFPFIRNLVPEKAKSSVGIKQMTDRIDWSKTVAYADFHRGIFINKEIAGTERDKVAQAIVDKMMACEDP
;
A
#
# COMPACT_ATOMS: atom_id res chain seq x y z
N MET A 1 28.35 9.24 -8.33
CA MET A 1 28.16 7.80 -8.61
C MET A 1 28.45 7.57 -10.08
N ASN A 2 29.10 6.46 -10.46
CA ASN A 2 29.21 6.06 -11.87
C ASN A 2 28.00 5.20 -12.21
N GLY A 3 26.95 5.79 -12.77
CA GLY A 3 25.73 5.06 -13.13
C GLY A 3 24.51 5.97 -13.26
N PHE A 4 23.35 5.34 -13.42
CA PHE A 4 22.06 6.01 -13.56
C PHE A 4 20.99 5.38 -12.66
N LEU A 5 19.99 6.18 -12.28
CA LEU A 5 18.87 5.78 -11.43
C LEU A 5 17.59 6.43 -11.96
N ILE A 6 16.50 5.67 -11.91
CA ILE A 6 15.12 6.17 -12.04
C ILE A 6 14.37 5.66 -10.83
N THR A 7 13.73 6.54 -10.06
CA THR A 7 13.00 6.17 -8.86
C THR A 7 11.69 5.44 -9.19
N GLY A 8 11.13 4.74 -8.19
CA GLY A 8 9.95 3.87 -8.34
C GLY A 8 8.66 4.47 -7.76
N PHE A 9 7.72 3.60 -7.41
CA PHE A 9 6.33 3.96 -7.07
C PHE A 9 6.13 4.96 -5.93
N LEU A 10 7.08 5.08 -5.00
CA LEU A 10 7.03 6.04 -3.88
C LEU A 10 7.53 7.44 -4.26
N THR A 11 7.84 7.67 -5.54
CA THR A 11 8.18 9.01 -6.01
C THR A 11 6.98 9.92 -5.80
N PRO A 12 7.12 11.05 -5.08
CA PRO A 12 6.03 11.97 -4.88
C PRO A 12 5.44 12.41 -6.24
N PRO A 13 4.11 12.47 -6.38
CA PRO A 13 3.49 13.06 -7.56
C PRO A 13 4.09 14.44 -7.83
N SER A 14 4.33 14.77 -9.10
CA SER A 14 4.97 16.01 -9.57
C SER A 14 6.42 16.27 -9.16
N SER A 15 7.10 15.32 -8.50
CA SER A 15 8.54 15.46 -8.24
C SER A 15 9.33 15.61 -9.54
N GLY A 16 10.15 16.66 -9.62
CA GLY A 16 11.08 16.87 -10.73
C GLY A 16 12.30 15.95 -10.67
N ASP A 17 12.61 15.44 -9.48
CA ASP A 17 13.90 14.84 -9.11
C ASP A 17 13.77 13.32 -8.93
N PHE A 18 13.32 12.64 -9.99
CA PHE A 18 13.09 11.19 -9.99
C PHE A 18 14.16 10.42 -10.78
N VAL A 19 15.20 11.11 -11.25
CA VAL A 19 16.30 10.52 -12.02
C VAL A 19 17.65 11.00 -11.54
N TYR A 20 18.66 10.17 -11.78
CA TYR A 20 20.07 10.54 -11.68
C TYR A 20 20.86 9.93 -12.85
N PRO A 21 21.82 10.65 -13.44
CA PRO A 21 22.03 12.08 -13.25
C PRO A 21 20.86 12.89 -13.88
N PRO A 22 20.64 14.17 -13.53
CA PRO A 22 19.45 14.93 -13.96
C PRO A 22 19.26 15.01 -15.48
N GLU A 23 20.35 14.96 -16.25
CA GLU A 23 20.35 15.03 -17.71
C GLU A 23 19.64 13.82 -18.34
N LEU A 24 19.63 12.67 -17.65
CA LEU A 24 18.92 11.46 -18.06
C LEU A 24 17.42 11.73 -18.27
N LYS A 25 16.86 12.73 -17.58
CA LYS A 25 15.45 13.10 -17.72
C LYS A 25 15.10 13.44 -19.16
N SER A 26 16.02 14.06 -19.89
CA SER A 26 15.82 14.40 -21.31
C SER A 26 15.78 13.18 -22.22
N GLU A 27 16.39 12.07 -21.79
CA GLU A 27 16.35 10.80 -22.51
C GLU A 27 15.05 10.04 -22.21
N LEU A 28 14.45 10.25 -21.04
CA LEU A 28 13.14 9.69 -20.69
C LEU A 28 12.06 10.43 -21.49
N GLN A 29 11.38 9.70 -22.37
CA GLN A 29 10.25 10.21 -23.17
C GLN A 29 9.02 10.43 -22.26
N GLU A 30 7.79 10.18 -22.74
CA GLU A 30 6.57 10.11 -21.93
C GLU A 30 6.59 8.91 -20.95
N TYR A 31 7.57 8.91 -20.03
CA TYR A 31 7.78 7.87 -19.05
C TYR A 31 6.88 8.11 -17.85
N THR A 32 6.13 7.07 -17.48
CA THR A 32 5.24 7.08 -16.33
C THR A 32 5.80 6.14 -15.28
N ILE A 33 6.03 6.65 -14.07
CA ILE A 33 6.66 5.90 -12.98
C ILE A 33 5.75 4.74 -12.52
N ASP A 34 4.49 5.03 -12.22
CA ASP A 34 3.47 4.05 -11.83
C ASP A 34 2.05 4.61 -12.07
N LEU A 35 1.01 3.82 -11.79
CA LEU A 35 -0.39 4.25 -11.87
C LEU A 35 -0.73 5.25 -10.75
N ASP A 36 -1.14 6.46 -11.12
CA ASP A 36 -1.51 7.54 -10.19
C ASP A 36 -2.65 7.19 -9.22
N VAL A 37 -3.49 6.21 -9.58
CA VAL A 37 -4.63 5.78 -8.74
C VAL A 37 -4.17 5.04 -7.47
N LEU A 38 -2.89 4.64 -7.43
CA LEU A 38 -2.29 3.87 -6.33
C LEU A 38 -1.16 4.63 -5.61
N THR A 39 -0.82 5.86 -6.02
CA THR A 39 0.34 6.62 -5.51
C THR A 39 -0.01 7.62 -4.41
N GLU A 40 -1.28 7.92 -4.20
CA GLU A 40 -1.76 8.55 -2.98
C GLU A 40 -2.34 7.46 -2.07
N ASP A 41 -2.32 7.62 -0.75
CA ASP A 41 -2.96 6.75 0.27
C ASP A 41 -4.48 6.51 0.06
N LYS A 42 -4.99 6.81 -1.13
CA LYS A 42 -6.33 6.60 -1.63
C LYS A 42 -6.47 5.14 -2.02
N LYS A 43 -7.14 4.40 -1.14
CA LYS A 43 -7.90 3.22 -1.53
C LYS A 43 -8.62 3.52 -2.84
N LEU A 44 -8.51 2.62 -3.80
CA LEU A 44 -9.33 2.61 -5.01
C LEU A 44 -10.78 2.98 -4.61
N PRO A 45 -11.37 4.08 -5.11
CA PRO A 45 -12.81 4.15 -5.18
C PRO A 45 -13.19 3.03 -6.16
N GLU A 46 -13.49 1.84 -5.60
CA GLU A 46 -13.74 0.59 -6.35
C GLU A 46 -14.83 0.73 -7.44
N ARG A 47 -15.54 1.86 -7.51
CA ARG A 47 -16.73 2.06 -8.35
C ARG A 47 -16.64 3.15 -9.43
N ASP A 48 -15.74 4.13 -9.34
CA ASP A 48 -15.75 5.27 -10.28
C ASP A 48 -14.60 5.26 -11.30
N VAL A 49 -13.74 4.25 -11.27
CA VAL A 49 -12.62 4.13 -12.21
C VAL A 49 -12.87 3.00 -13.20
N ASP A 50 -12.88 3.34 -14.48
CA ASP A 50 -12.93 2.35 -15.56
C ASP A 50 -11.66 1.48 -15.51
N LYS A 51 -11.83 0.24 -15.04
CA LYS A 51 -10.73 -0.71 -14.91
C LYS A 51 -10.12 -1.07 -16.27
N SER A 52 -10.84 -0.96 -17.38
CA SER A 52 -10.27 -1.22 -18.70
C SER A 52 -9.19 -0.19 -19.07
N VAL A 53 -9.40 1.07 -18.70
CA VAL A 53 -8.41 2.14 -18.87
C VAL A 53 -7.18 1.89 -17.99
N LEU A 54 -7.38 1.44 -16.75
CA LEU A 54 -6.26 1.08 -15.86
C LEU A 54 -5.45 -0.09 -16.39
N LEU A 55 -6.14 -1.11 -16.93
CA LEU A 55 -5.49 -2.27 -17.55
C LEU A 55 -4.58 -1.82 -18.69
N GLN A 56 -5.11 -1.01 -19.62
CA GLN A 56 -4.34 -0.51 -20.75
C GLN A 56 -3.14 0.32 -20.30
N LYS A 57 -3.35 1.27 -19.37
CA LYS A 57 -2.25 2.07 -18.81
C LYS A 57 -1.18 1.20 -18.15
N GLN A 58 -1.58 0.11 -17.47
CA GLN A 58 -0.63 -0.78 -16.83
C GLN A 58 0.23 -1.54 -17.85
N TYR A 59 -0.35 -1.98 -18.96
CA TYR A 59 0.41 -2.54 -20.08
C TYR A 59 1.38 -1.52 -20.66
N ASP A 60 0.90 -0.30 -20.94
CA ASP A 60 1.71 0.77 -21.52
C ASP A 60 2.93 1.12 -20.64
N ILE A 61 2.70 1.28 -19.32
CA ILE A 61 3.77 1.53 -18.34
C ILE A 61 4.80 0.41 -18.37
N THR A 62 4.35 -0.85 -18.40
CA THR A 62 5.23 -2.03 -18.37
C THR A 62 6.08 -2.12 -19.64
N GLN A 63 5.47 -1.89 -20.79
CA GLN A 63 6.18 -1.87 -22.08
C GLN A 63 7.18 -0.72 -22.18
N LYS A 64 6.76 0.50 -21.82
CA LYS A 64 7.65 1.68 -21.79
C LYS A 64 8.83 1.45 -20.84
N ARG A 65 8.61 0.82 -19.68
CA ARG A 65 9.69 0.46 -18.75
C ARG A 65 10.70 -0.49 -19.38
N ALA A 66 10.26 -1.59 -19.97
CA ALA A 66 11.15 -2.53 -20.64
C ALA A 66 11.95 -1.87 -21.80
N ALA A 67 11.29 -1.03 -22.59
CA ALA A 67 11.94 -0.28 -23.67
C ALA A 67 13.00 0.71 -23.15
N THR A 68 12.69 1.44 -22.07
CA THR A 68 13.64 2.33 -21.41
C THR A 68 14.84 1.54 -20.87
N CYS A 69 14.61 0.40 -20.21
CA CYS A 69 15.70 -0.46 -19.73
C CYS A 69 16.62 -0.89 -20.87
N LEU A 70 16.07 -1.39 -21.98
CA LEU A 70 16.87 -1.78 -23.16
C LEU A 70 17.73 -0.62 -23.69
N ARG A 71 17.15 0.58 -23.79
CA ARG A 71 17.88 1.76 -24.27
C ARG A 71 19.03 2.14 -23.34
N LEU A 72 18.78 2.21 -22.03
CA LEU A 72 19.78 2.60 -21.04
C LEU A 72 20.90 1.57 -20.93
N ILE A 73 20.57 0.28 -20.95
CA ILE A 73 21.59 -0.79 -20.91
C ILE A 73 22.49 -0.71 -22.14
N ARG A 74 21.93 -0.46 -23.33
CA ARG A 74 22.73 -0.29 -24.56
C ARG A 74 23.60 0.95 -24.54
N ALA A 75 23.07 2.07 -24.04
CA ALA A 75 23.77 3.35 -24.03
C ALA A 75 24.92 3.38 -23.01
N HIS A 76 24.70 2.83 -21.82
CA HIS A 76 25.64 2.97 -20.70
C HIS A 76 26.41 1.68 -20.38
N GLN A 77 25.99 0.52 -20.90
CA GLN A 77 26.64 -0.78 -20.69
C GLN A 77 27.02 -1.05 -19.23
N PRO A 78 26.06 -0.99 -18.28
CA PRO A 78 26.36 -1.11 -16.87
C PRO A 78 26.83 -2.53 -16.51
N ASP A 79 27.80 -2.64 -15.60
CA ASP A 79 28.24 -3.92 -15.02
C ASP A 79 27.15 -4.57 -14.14
N PHE A 80 26.22 -3.76 -13.62
CA PHE A 80 25.13 -4.18 -12.75
C PHE A 80 23.86 -3.39 -13.05
N PHE A 81 22.73 -4.09 -13.21
CA PHE A 81 21.46 -3.48 -13.54
C PHE A 81 20.31 -4.15 -12.77
N ILE A 82 19.44 -3.31 -12.18
CA ILE A 82 18.21 -3.75 -11.51
C ILE A 82 17.03 -3.02 -12.16
N VAL A 83 15.95 -3.77 -12.40
CA VAL A 83 14.64 -3.21 -12.75
C VAL A 83 13.56 -3.86 -11.90
N ASN A 84 12.61 -3.05 -11.42
CA ASN A 84 11.41 -3.53 -10.75
C ASN A 84 10.19 -3.37 -11.67
N PHE A 85 9.47 -4.49 -11.91
CA PHE A 85 8.20 -4.50 -12.63
C PHE A 85 7.02 -4.62 -11.66
N LYS A 86 6.74 -3.54 -10.92
CA LYS A 86 5.61 -3.47 -9.98
C LYS A 86 4.23 -3.67 -10.63
N GLY A 87 4.11 -3.57 -11.95
CA GLY A 87 2.82 -3.68 -12.62
C GLY A 87 2.01 -4.91 -12.24
N LEU A 88 2.69 -6.03 -11.95
CA LEU A 88 2.04 -7.26 -11.53
C LEU A 88 1.31 -7.14 -10.17
N ASP A 89 1.88 -6.40 -9.22
CA ASP A 89 1.23 -6.08 -7.93
C ASP A 89 -0.08 -5.30 -8.17
N ASN A 90 -0.04 -4.27 -9.02
CA ASN A 90 -1.23 -3.51 -9.40
C ASN A 90 -2.29 -4.40 -10.05
N MET A 91 -1.87 -5.31 -10.94
CA MET A 91 -2.77 -6.24 -11.62
C MET A 91 -3.48 -7.17 -10.65
N GLN A 92 -2.76 -7.70 -9.67
CA GLN A 92 -3.35 -8.58 -8.66
C GLN A 92 -4.31 -7.80 -7.75
N HIS A 93 -3.98 -6.56 -7.35
CA HIS A 93 -4.89 -5.70 -6.59
C HIS A 93 -6.18 -5.35 -7.35
N LEU A 94 -6.10 -5.04 -8.65
CA LEU A 94 -7.23 -4.56 -9.45
C LEU A 94 -8.11 -5.69 -10.00
N PHE A 95 -7.49 -6.82 -10.34
CA PHE A 95 -8.06 -7.89 -11.16
C PHE A 95 -7.96 -9.29 -10.54
N TRP A 96 -7.77 -9.44 -9.22
CA TRP A 96 -7.71 -10.76 -8.55
C TRP A 96 -8.80 -11.76 -8.99
N HIS A 97 -10.02 -11.25 -9.21
CA HIS A 97 -11.20 -12.01 -9.65
C HIS A 97 -11.20 -12.40 -11.14
N LYS A 98 -10.25 -11.90 -11.95
CA LYS A 98 -10.08 -12.17 -13.38
C LYS A 98 -8.72 -12.82 -13.63
N GLN A 99 -8.61 -14.10 -13.28
CA GLN A 99 -7.35 -14.85 -13.39
C GLN A 99 -6.76 -14.81 -14.79
N ASN A 100 -7.58 -14.87 -15.84
CA ASN A 100 -7.12 -14.79 -17.23
C ASN A 100 -6.37 -13.47 -17.51
N VAL A 101 -6.88 -12.34 -17.03
CA VAL A 101 -6.24 -11.02 -17.21
C VAL A 101 -4.88 -10.96 -16.51
N ILE A 102 -4.74 -11.61 -15.35
CA ILE A 102 -3.47 -11.68 -14.62
C ILE A 102 -2.49 -12.60 -15.36
N ILE A 103 -2.94 -13.77 -15.84
CA ILE A 103 -2.12 -14.71 -16.60
C ILE A 103 -1.61 -14.08 -17.89
N GLU A 104 -2.48 -13.43 -18.66
CA GLU A 104 -2.10 -12.68 -19.88
C GLU A 104 -1.04 -11.61 -19.57
N PHE A 105 -1.14 -10.95 -18.41
CA PHE A 105 -0.14 -9.97 -17.99
C PHE A 105 1.20 -10.63 -17.62
N TYR A 106 1.19 -11.80 -16.96
CA TYR A 106 2.40 -12.60 -16.72
C TYR A 106 3.08 -12.99 -18.03
N GLU A 107 2.33 -13.51 -19.02
CA GLU A 107 2.86 -13.89 -20.33
C GLU A 107 3.48 -12.70 -21.07
N LYS A 108 2.83 -11.53 -20.98
CA LYS A 108 3.37 -10.30 -21.55
C LYS A 108 4.68 -9.88 -20.87
N LEU A 109 4.73 -9.94 -19.55
CA LEU A 109 5.93 -9.62 -18.79
C LEU A 109 7.06 -10.60 -19.10
N ASP A 110 6.78 -11.90 -19.16
CA ASP A 110 7.74 -12.95 -19.54
C ASP A 110 8.37 -12.67 -20.92
N THR A 111 7.53 -12.31 -21.90
CA THR A 111 8.01 -11.91 -23.24
C THR A 111 8.97 -10.73 -23.18
N LEU A 112 8.68 -9.71 -22.37
CA LEU A 112 9.54 -8.53 -22.20
C LEU A 112 10.84 -8.87 -21.48
N LEU A 113 10.78 -9.73 -20.46
CA LEU A 113 11.97 -10.22 -19.74
C LEU A 113 12.87 -11.03 -20.68
N LYS A 114 12.29 -11.92 -21.49
CA LYS A 114 13.02 -12.64 -22.53
C LYS A 114 13.73 -11.68 -23.49
N GLN A 115 13.03 -10.66 -23.97
CA GLN A 115 13.64 -9.65 -24.86
C GLN A 115 14.82 -8.92 -24.21
N LEU A 116 14.70 -8.55 -22.92
CA LEU A 116 15.78 -7.94 -22.14
C LEU A 116 16.98 -8.88 -22.03
N ILE A 117 16.76 -10.11 -21.57
CA ILE A 117 17.81 -11.10 -21.32
C ILE A 117 18.52 -11.49 -22.63
N ASP A 118 17.77 -11.76 -23.71
CA ASP A 118 18.35 -12.14 -25.01
C ASP A 118 19.17 -11.00 -25.64
N THR A 119 18.76 -9.76 -25.40
CA THR A 119 19.48 -8.58 -25.90
C THR A 119 20.76 -8.33 -25.12
N VAL A 120 20.68 -8.37 -23.78
CA VAL A 120 21.79 -7.99 -22.89
C VAL A 120 22.80 -9.12 -22.74
N LYS A 121 22.32 -10.38 -22.80
CA LYS A 121 23.11 -11.60 -22.57
C LYS A 121 23.96 -11.53 -21.29
N PRO A 122 23.35 -11.24 -20.13
CA PRO A 122 24.10 -11.11 -18.89
C PRO A 122 24.72 -12.45 -18.49
N LYS A 123 25.87 -12.39 -17.79
CA LYS A 123 26.52 -13.58 -17.24
C LYS A 123 25.65 -14.29 -16.19
N ASN A 124 24.94 -13.52 -15.39
CA ASN A 124 24.05 -14.02 -14.35
C ASN A 124 22.73 -13.24 -14.39
N THR A 125 21.62 -13.93 -14.21
CA THR A 125 20.28 -13.34 -14.10
C THR A 125 19.64 -13.83 -12.81
N VAL A 126 19.10 -12.90 -12.01
CA VAL A 126 18.30 -13.22 -10.83
C VAL A 126 16.91 -12.61 -11.03
N ILE A 127 15.89 -13.45 -10.92
CA ILE A 127 14.48 -13.05 -10.94
C ILE A 127 13.91 -13.41 -9.58
N MET A 128 13.31 -12.43 -8.91
CA MET A 128 12.70 -12.62 -7.61
C MET A 128 11.51 -11.69 -7.43
N SER A 129 10.68 -12.03 -6.46
CA SER A 129 9.59 -11.20 -5.97
C SER A 129 9.82 -10.95 -4.49
N ASP A 130 9.43 -9.77 -4.02
CA ASP A 130 9.45 -9.36 -2.63
C ASP A 130 8.34 -10.03 -1.80
N HIS A 131 7.19 -10.33 -2.42
CA HIS A 131 6.08 -11.02 -1.76
C HIS A 131 5.15 -11.76 -2.73
N GLY A 132 4.40 -12.73 -2.19
CA GLY A 132 3.31 -13.38 -2.91
C GLY A 132 2.02 -12.55 -2.92
N PHE A 133 0.91 -13.17 -3.35
CA PHE A 133 -0.42 -12.59 -3.28
C PHE A 133 -1.45 -13.59 -2.79
N HIS A 134 -2.52 -13.09 -2.18
CA HIS A 134 -3.63 -13.91 -1.70
C HIS A 134 -4.96 -13.22 -1.94
N ALA A 135 -6.04 -14.00 -1.88
CA ALA A 135 -7.39 -13.47 -1.90
C ALA A 135 -7.59 -12.48 -0.75
N ARG A 136 -8.38 -11.44 -1.01
CA ARG A 136 -8.78 -10.49 0.04
C ARG A 136 -9.49 -11.24 1.17
N SER A 137 -9.10 -10.96 2.40
CA SER A 137 -9.77 -11.50 3.58
C SER A 137 -11.27 -11.20 3.56
N THR A 138 -12.09 -12.20 3.85
CA THR A 138 -13.55 -12.08 3.95
C THR A 138 -14.00 -11.53 5.31
N LYS A 139 -13.10 -11.55 6.30
CA LYS A 139 -13.33 -11.07 7.66
C LYS A 139 -12.37 -9.93 8.00
N TYR A 140 -12.82 -9.03 8.86
CA TYR A 140 -12.01 -7.94 9.41
C TYR A 140 -11.83 -8.14 10.91
N PHE A 141 -10.59 -8.06 11.38
CA PHE A 141 -10.28 -8.09 12.81
C PHE A 141 -10.05 -6.66 13.32
N HIS A 142 -10.97 -6.16 14.14
CA HIS A 142 -10.92 -4.79 14.68
C HIS A 142 -10.00 -4.73 15.92
N ILE A 143 -8.69 -4.70 15.70
CA ILE A 143 -7.67 -4.82 16.76
C ILE A 143 -7.91 -3.84 17.92
N ASN A 144 -8.20 -2.57 17.67
CA ASN A 144 -8.44 -1.61 18.77
C ASN A 144 -9.71 -1.89 19.58
N THR A 145 -10.74 -2.49 18.98
CA THR A 145 -11.93 -2.95 19.71
C THR A 145 -11.61 -4.18 20.54
N TYR A 146 -10.77 -5.08 20.02
CA TYR A 146 -10.29 -6.23 20.75
C TYR A 146 -9.42 -5.83 21.96
N LEU A 147 -8.42 -4.97 21.76
CA LEU A 147 -7.57 -4.44 22.83
C LEU A 147 -8.39 -3.73 23.92
N GLU A 148 -9.48 -3.06 23.56
CA GLU A 148 -10.40 -2.44 24.51
C GLU A 148 -11.11 -3.49 25.38
N ARG A 149 -11.62 -4.58 24.76
CA ARG A 149 -12.28 -5.68 25.49
C ARG A 149 -11.34 -6.40 26.44
N GLU A 150 -10.08 -6.59 26.02
CA GLU A 150 -9.04 -7.22 26.84
C GLU A 150 -8.42 -6.29 27.89
N GLY A 151 -8.84 -5.02 27.94
CA GLY A 151 -8.38 -4.04 28.95
C GLY A 151 -7.03 -3.38 28.64
N PHE A 152 -6.48 -3.54 27.43
CA PHE A 152 -5.25 -2.87 27.00
C PHE A 152 -5.48 -1.46 26.45
N LEU A 153 -6.68 -1.17 25.93
CA LEU A 153 -7.04 0.13 25.37
C LEU A 153 -8.22 0.74 26.12
N TYR A 154 -8.14 2.03 26.42
CA TYR A 154 -9.22 2.76 27.08
C TYR A 154 -9.72 3.91 26.23
N ARG A 155 -11.05 4.10 26.20
CA ARG A 155 -11.68 5.20 25.45
C ARG A 155 -11.60 6.51 26.20
N ASN A 156 -11.31 7.58 25.46
CA ASN A 156 -11.34 8.94 25.97
C ASN A 156 -12.78 9.36 26.29
N LYS A 157 -13.04 9.66 27.56
CA LYS A 157 -14.36 10.10 28.07
C LYS A 157 -14.58 11.62 28.00
N SER A 158 -13.63 12.39 27.48
CA SER A 158 -13.84 13.82 27.23
C SER A 158 -14.95 14.06 26.21
N LEU A 159 -15.56 15.25 26.24
CA LEU A 159 -16.57 15.67 25.26
C LEU A 159 -16.07 15.51 23.81
N LYS A 160 -14.78 15.84 23.57
CA LYS A 160 -14.14 15.67 22.27
C LYS A 160 -14.08 14.20 21.85
N GLY A 161 -13.67 13.31 22.77
CA GLY A 161 -13.60 11.87 22.53
C GLY A 161 -14.99 11.26 22.26
N GLN A 162 -15.98 11.62 23.08
CA GLN A 162 -17.36 11.16 22.93
C GLN A 162 -17.99 11.63 21.62
N LEU A 163 -17.80 12.90 21.25
CA LEU A 163 -18.28 13.44 19.98
C LEU A 163 -17.62 12.73 18.79
N SER A 164 -16.31 12.46 18.87
CA SER A 164 -15.58 11.71 17.84
C SER A 164 -16.08 10.26 17.67
N ILE A 165 -16.47 9.59 18.76
CA ILE A 165 -17.07 8.25 18.70
C ILE A 165 -18.46 8.31 18.05
N LEU A 166 -19.27 9.31 18.44
CA LEU A 166 -20.62 9.51 17.90
C LEU A 166 -20.57 9.79 16.40
N THR A 167 -19.73 10.72 15.95
CA THR A 167 -19.60 11.08 14.52
C THR A 167 -19.18 9.88 13.67
N TYR A 168 -18.24 9.06 14.17
CA TYR A 168 -17.85 7.82 13.51
C TYR A 168 -19.02 6.83 13.42
N THR A 169 -19.71 6.58 14.54
CA THR A 169 -20.79 5.60 14.61
C THR A 169 -21.97 5.99 13.71
N VAL A 170 -22.37 7.25 13.74
CA VAL A 170 -23.42 7.79 12.88
C VAL A 170 -22.98 7.74 11.42
N GLY A 171 -21.74 8.14 11.11
CA GLY A 171 -21.21 8.10 9.75
C GLY A 171 -21.20 6.70 9.14
N VAL A 172 -20.76 5.68 9.91
CA VAL A 172 -20.78 4.28 9.47
C VAL A 172 -22.20 3.80 9.20
N LYS A 173 -23.13 3.99 10.16
CA LYS A 173 -24.54 3.59 9.99
C LYS A 173 -25.20 4.28 8.80
N LEU A 174 -24.91 5.57 8.59
CA LEU A 174 -25.43 6.31 7.43
C LEU A 174 -24.93 5.73 6.11
N VAL A 175 -23.66 5.36 6.01
CA VAL A 175 -23.10 4.73 4.80
C VAL A 175 -23.64 3.31 4.60
N GLU A 176 -23.89 2.57 5.67
CA GLU A 176 -24.53 1.25 5.59
C GLU A 176 -25.96 1.32 5.07
N VAL A 177 -26.77 2.24 5.60
CA VAL A 177 -28.19 2.43 5.22
C VAL A 177 -28.31 3.13 3.86
N PHE A 178 -27.44 4.11 3.59
CA PHE A 178 -27.45 4.92 2.38
C PHE A 178 -26.06 4.92 1.71
N PRO A 179 -25.70 3.87 0.97
CA PRO A 179 -24.36 3.73 0.38
C PRO A 179 -23.94 4.89 -0.53
N PHE A 180 -24.90 5.58 -1.16
CA PHE A 180 -24.64 6.74 -2.01
C PHE A 180 -24.05 7.94 -1.24
N ILE A 181 -24.34 8.07 0.07
CA ILE A 181 -23.78 9.14 0.92
C ILE A 181 -22.26 9.06 0.94
N ARG A 182 -21.69 7.86 0.83
CA ARG A 182 -20.24 7.69 0.72
C ARG A 182 -19.65 8.54 -0.40
N ASN A 183 -20.34 8.69 -1.53
CA ASN A 183 -19.83 9.45 -2.67
C ASN A 183 -19.98 10.97 -2.49
N LEU A 184 -20.87 11.41 -1.60
CA LEU A 184 -21.09 12.83 -1.28
C LEU A 184 -20.11 13.34 -0.21
N VAL A 185 -19.55 12.45 0.61
CA VAL A 185 -18.59 12.83 1.66
C VAL A 185 -17.18 12.94 1.07
N PRO A 186 -16.49 14.09 1.18
CA PRO A 186 -15.12 14.24 0.70
C PRO A 186 -14.15 13.25 1.36
N GLU A 187 -13.18 12.72 0.61
CA GLU A 187 -12.16 11.78 1.15
C GLU A 187 -11.39 12.36 2.34
N LYS A 188 -11.12 13.67 2.34
CA LYS A 188 -10.50 14.36 3.47
C LYS A 188 -11.32 14.24 4.76
N ALA A 189 -12.65 14.31 4.66
CA ALA A 189 -13.57 14.16 5.79
C ALA A 189 -13.60 12.69 6.28
N LYS A 190 -13.66 11.73 5.35
CA LYS A 190 -13.57 10.29 5.69
C LYS A 190 -12.26 9.95 6.41
N SER A 191 -11.13 10.43 5.89
CA SER A 191 -9.81 10.25 6.50
C SER A 191 -9.71 10.91 7.88
N SER A 192 -10.30 12.11 8.04
CA SER A 192 -10.35 12.79 9.34
C SER A 192 -11.09 11.96 10.39
N VAL A 193 -12.29 11.49 10.06
CA VAL A 193 -13.14 10.71 10.98
C VAL A 193 -12.60 9.30 11.21
N GLY A 194 -12.07 8.65 10.17
CA GLY A 194 -11.61 7.26 10.25
C GLY A 194 -10.23 7.08 10.87
N ILE A 195 -9.29 8.00 10.59
CA ILE A 195 -7.86 7.85 10.88
C ILE A 195 -7.39 8.93 11.86
N LYS A 196 -7.52 10.21 11.49
CA LYS A 196 -6.92 11.31 12.28
C LYS A 196 -7.52 11.46 13.67
N GLN A 197 -8.84 11.30 13.78
CA GLN A 197 -9.56 11.39 15.06
C GLN A 197 -9.50 10.09 15.87
N MET A 198 -8.85 9.02 15.38
CA MET A 198 -8.71 7.78 16.15
C MET A 198 -7.97 8.02 17.46
N THR A 199 -6.90 8.82 17.43
CA THR A 199 -6.08 9.17 18.61
C THR A 199 -6.87 10.00 19.63
N ASP A 200 -7.81 10.83 19.19
CA ASP A 200 -8.71 11.60 20.07
C ASP A 200 -9.65 10.69 20.87
N ARG A 201 -9.92 9.47 20.38
CA ARG A 201 -10.80 8.48 21.03
C ARG A 201 -10.09 7.65 22.09
N ILE A 202 -8.78 7.79 22.25
CA ILE A 202 -7.96 6.98 23.16
C ILE A 202 -7.60 7.80 24.40
N ASP A 203 -7.82 7.23 25.59
CA ASP A 203 -7.32 7.75 26.85
C ASP A 203 -5.88 7.31 27.03
N TRP A 204 -4.94 8.17 26.64
CA TRP A 204 -3.49 7.90 26.70
C TRP A 204 -2.95 7.77 28.12
N SER A 205 -3.67 8.26 29.14
CA SER A 205 -3.24 8.13 30.54
C SER A 205 -3.46 6.72 31.10
N LYS A 206 -4.33 5.93 30.46
CA LYS A 206 -4.71 4.58 30.91
C LYS A 206 -4.38 3.49 29.90
N THR A 207 -4.34 3.85 28.62
CA THR A 207 -4.07 2.90 27.53
C THR A 207 -2.67 2.32 27.65
N VAL A 208 -2.62 1.00 27.67
CA VAL A 208 -1.40 0.18 27.74
C VAL A 208 -0.88 -0.08 26.33
N ALA A 209 -1.77 -0.44 25.40
CA ALA A 209 -1.42 -0.71 24.02
C ALA A 209 -2.51 -0.25 23.04
N TYR A 210 -2.09 0.12 21.83
CA TYR A 210 -2.98 0.53 20.76
C TYR A 210 -2.44 0.03 19.41
N ALA A 211 -3.33 -0.24 18.47
CA ALA A 211 -2.96 -0.51 17.10
C ALA A 211 -2.99 0.77 16.25
N ASP A 212 -1.93 0.98 15.48
CA ASP A 212 -1.89 1.99 14.42
C ASP A 212 -2.12 1.32 13.06
N PHE A 213 -2.77 2.06 12.16
CA PHE A 213 -3.21 1.56 10.87
C PHE A 213 -2.00 1.07 10.05
N HIS A 214 -1.97 -0.24 9.76
CA HIS A 214 -0.92 -0.98 9.04
C HIS A 214 0.43 -1.21 9.73
N ARG A 215 0.65 -0.72 10.95
CA ARG A 215 1.99 -0.76 11.58
C ARG A 215 2.12 -1.70 12.77
N GLY A 216 1.03 -2.34 13.18
CA GLY A 216 0.99 -3.31 14.27
C GLY A 216 0.46 -2.73 15.58
N ILE A 217 0.74 -3.42 16.68
CA ILE A 217 0.35 -3.02 18.04
C ILE A 217 1.55 -2.34 18.72
N PHE A 218 1.31 -1.15 19.24
CA PHE A 218 2.27 -0.32 19.94
C PHE A 218 1.94 -0.31 21.43
N ILE A 219 2.97 -0.50 22.25
CA ILE A 219 2.88 -0.33 23.70
C ILE A 219 3.14 1.14 24.02
N ASN A 220 2.36 1.70 24.94
CA ASN A 220 2.50 3.07 25.38
C ASN A 220 3.94 3.33 25.87
N LYS A 221 4.54 4.44 25.44
CA LYS A 221 5.95 4.78 25.72
C LYS A 221 6.28 4.90 27.21
N GLU A 222 5.28 5.15 28.05
CA GLU A 222 5.43 5.22 29.51
C GLU A 222 5.67 3.82 30.12
N ILE A 223 5.42 2.74 29.37
CA ILE A 223 5.65 1.35 29.77
C ILE A 223 6.94 0.85 29.09
N ALA A 224 7.97 0.61 29.89
CA ALA A 224 9.31 0.27 29.41
C ALA A 224 9.92 -0.91 30.17
N GLY A 225 11.06 -1.42 29.66
CA GLY A 225 11.81 -2.51 30.28
C GLY A 225 11.01 -3.81 30.37
N THR A 226 11.18 -4.55 31.45
CA THR A 226 10.56 -5.87 31.64
C THR A 226 9.03 -5.82 31.67
N GLU A 227 8.44 -4.71 32.07
CA GLU A 227 6.98 -4.57 32.08
C GLU A 227 6.41 -4.48 30.65
N ARG A 228 7.13 -3.81 29.75
CA ARG A 228 6.78 -3.77 28.33
C ARG A 228 6.76 -5.18 27.73
N ASP A 229 7.74 -6.01 28.07
CA ASP A 229 7.83 -7.37 27.52
C ASP A 229 6.72 -8.28 28.05
N LYS A 230 6.33 -8.13 29.33
CA LYS A 230 5.16 -8.83 29.90
C LYS A 230 3.87 -8.42 29.21
N VAL A 231 3.66 -7.12 28.96
CA VAL A 231 2.50 -6.61 28.23
C VAL A 231 2.47 -7.18 26.80
N ALA A 232 3.61 -7.17 26.11
CA ALA A 232 3.72 -7.72 24.76
C ALA A 232 3.34 -9.20 24.74
N GLN A 233 3.89 -9.99 25.67
CA GLN A 233 3.59 -11.42 25.78
C GLN A 233 2.11 -11.67 26.10
N ALA A 234 1.53 -10.93 27.04
CA ALA A 234 0.12 -11.06 27.40
C ALA A 234 -0.81 -10.78 26.20
N ILE A 235 -0.48 -9.80 25.36
CA ILE A 235 -1.23 -9.51 24.13
C ILE A 235 -1.07 -10.67 23.13
N VAL A 236 0.14 -11.17 22.92
CA VAL A 236 0.40 -12.30 22.01
C VAL A 236 -0.37 -13.55 22.46
N ASP A 237 -0.30 -13.91 23.74
CA ASP A 237 -0.96 -15.10 24.28
C ASP A 237 -2.48 -15.01 24.09
N LYS A 238 -3.08 -13.85 24.41
CA LYS A 238 -4.52 -13.61 24.22
C LYS A 238 -4.92 -13.64 22.74
N MET A 239 -4.10 -13.07 21.84
CA MET A 239 -4.39 -13.09 20.40
C MET A 239 -4.26 -14.49 19.80
N MET A 240 -3.28 -15.29 20.25
CA MET A 240 -3.10 -16.68 19.82
C MET A 240 -4.24 -17.60 20.31
N ALA A 241 -4.86 -17.26 21.44
CA ALA A 241 -6.03 -17.94 21.97
C ALA A 241 -7.37 -17.46 21.36
N CYS A 242 -7.34 -16.48 20.45
CA CYS A 242 -8.58 -16.00 19.82
C CYS A 242 -9.12 -17.02 18.81
N GLU A 243 -10.40 -17.35 18.97
CA GLU A 243 -11.15 -18.13 17.99
C GLU A 243 -12.10 -17.24 17.20
N ASP A 244 -12.36 -17.64 15.96
CA ASP A 244 -13.34 -16.99 15.09
C ASP A 244 -14.75 -17.27 15.63
N PRO A 245 -15.55 -16.23 15.97
CA PRO A 245 -16.86 -16.40 16.58
C PRO A 245 -17.92 -17.02 15.65
#